data_AF-A0AAF3F153-F1
#
_entry.id   AF-A0AAF3F153-F1
#
_cell.length_a   1.000
_cell.length_b   1.000
_cell.length_c   1.000
_cell.angle_alpha   90.00
_cell.angle_beta   90.00
_cell.angle_gamma   90.00
#
_symmetry.space_group_name_H-M   'P 1'
#
loop_
_entity.id
_entity.type
_entity.pdbx_description
1 polymer ?
#
loop_
_entity_poly.entity_id
_entity_poly.type
_entity_poly.pdbx_seq_one_letter_code
_entity_poly.pdbx_strand_id
1 'polypeptide(L)'
;MALPLLAATYSANPQPCLKNQLSTTYFYNSTLVACDHYNKSDFCYSYTAFDLSRKAIMIAFRGTSGNFETVAEILGMLKKKDNFLNIGLIYDYFFNGFFFLWRAGLEAQVMTLRKVYPTYDVYIVGHSLGGSLASLCAAYLVKQGLFEPEKIKMMTFGQPRTGDVRYAEWHDANIPFSYRVVHHLDPIPHIPPQEVDLMHHRFEIWYDNAMTTANYTICPYGDLIGQCANSKIMWQFDDHTHYYNTAVSDWWKTDCK
;
A
#
# COMPACT_ATOMS: atom_id res chain seq x y z
N MET A 1 5.65 -12.42 4.83
CA MET A 1 4.59 -12.58 3.80
C MET A 1 4.48 -11.36 2.90
N ALA A 2 4.38 -10.14 3.45
CA ALA A 2 4.15 -8.95 2.63
C ALA A 2 5.30 -8.61 1.66
N LEU A 3 6.57 -8.71 2.09
CA LEU A 3 7.71 -8.30 1.25
C LEU A 3 7.81 -9.06 -0.09
N PRO A 4 7.66 -10.40 -0.15
CA PRO A 4 7.58 -11.11 -1.44
C PRO A 4 6.40 -10.66 -2.31
N LEU A 5 5.25 -10.35 -1.72
CA LEU A 5 4.09 -9.85 -2.46
C LEU A 5 4.39 -8.49 -3.10
N LEU A 6 5.03 -7.60 -2.35
CA LEU A 6 5.46 -6.30 -2.86
C LEU A 6 6.49 -6.43 -3.97
N ALA A 7 7.54 -7.21 -3.77
CA ALA A 7 8.58 -7.41 -4.77
C ALA A 7 7.99 -7.97 -6.08
N ALA A 8 7.08 -8.95 -5.97
CA ALA A 8 6.44 -9.55 -7.13
C ALA A 8 5.61 -8.57 -7.97
N THR A 9 5.18 -7.42 -7.41
CA THR A 9 4.47 -6.37 -8.18
C THR A 9 5.32 -5.75 -9.29
N TYR A 10 6.63 -5.87 -9.23
CA TYR A 10 7.56 -5.33 -10.23
C TYR A 10 7.89 -6.33 -11.35
N SER A 11 7.37 -7.57 -11.27
CA SER A 11 7.54 -8.58 -12.32
C SER A 11 6.32 -8.66 -13.25
N ALA A 12 6.56 -8.88 -14.54
CA ALA A 12 5.50 -9.22 -15.49
C ALA A 12 4.88 -10.61 -15.22
N ASN A 13 5.61 -11.49 -14.52
CA ASN A 13 5.13 -12.77 -14.04
C ASN A 13 5.44 -12.91 -12.54
N PRO A 14 4.50 -12.59 -11.64
CA PRO A 14 4.70 -12.67 -10.19
C PRO A 14 4.97 -14.10 -9.67
N GLN A 15 4.53 -15.15 -10.38
CA GLN A 15 4.46 -16.51 -9.85
C GLN A 15 5.80 -17.11 -9.35
N PRO A 16 6.96 -16.92 -10.03
CA PRO A 16 8.24 -17.45 -9.55
C PRO A 16 8.66 -16.87 -8.19
N CYS A 17 8.60 -15.54 -8.02
CA CYS A 17 8.87 -14.87 -6.75
C CYS A 17 7.94 -15.39 -5.65
N LEU A 18 6.64 -15.46 -5.93
CA LEU A 18 5.65 -15.98 -5.00
C LEU A 18 5.94 -17.42 -4.61
N LYS A 19 6.27 -18.29 -5.57
CA LYS A 19 6.53 -19.71 -5.30
C LYS A 19 7.77 -19.92 -4.43
N ASN A 20 8.83 -19.13 -4.63
CA ASN A 20 10.08 -19.28 -3.86
C ASN A 20 9.92 -18.87 -2.39
N GLN A 21 9.07 -17.87 -2.11
CA GLN A 21 8.90 -17.32 -0.76
C GLN A 21 7.61 -17.77 -0.06
N LEU A 22 6.59 -18.14 -0.83
CA LEU A 22 5.24 -18.51 -0.40
C LEU A 22 4.75 -19.71 -1.24
N SER A 23 5.24 -20.91 -0.92
CA SER A 23 5.07 -22.12 -1.75
C SER A 23 3.63 -22.53 -2.06
N THR A 24 2.65 -22.04 -1.31
CA THR A 24 1.21 -22.31 -1.48
C THR A 24 0.43 -21.14 -2.06
N THR A 25 1.11 -20.09 -2.53
CA THR A 25 0.52 -18.90 -3.15
C THR A 25 0.54 -19.02 -4.68
N TYR A 26 -0.62 -18.77 -5.29
CA TYR A 26 -0.84 -18.82 -6.73
C TYR A 26 -1.28 -17.45 -7.25
N PHE A 27 -0.55 -16.94 -8.24
CA PHE A 27 -0.93 -15.76 -8.99
C PHE A 27 -2.24 -16.03 -9.75
N TYR A 28 -3.17 -15.08 -9.70
CA TYR A 28 -4.44 -15.16 -10.43
C TYR A 28 -4.40 -14.31 -11.69
N ASN A 29 -4.31 -12.99 -11.54
CA ASN A 29 -4.22 -12.06 -12.68
C ASN A 29 -3.66 -10.69 -12.22
N SER A 30 -3.33 -9.84 -13.18
CA SER A 30 -2.83 -8.47 -12.95
C SER A 30 -3.55 -7.42 -13.79
N THR A 31 -3.45 -6.17 -13.36
CA THR A 31 -3.99 -5.00 -14.04
C THR A 31 -2.94 -3.91 -14.08
N LEU A 32 -2.76 -3.31 -15.25
CA LEU A 32 -1.82 -2.22 -15.51
C LEU A 32 -2.58 -1.09 -16.20
N VAL A 33 -2.50 0.12 -15.66
CA VAL A 33 -3.15 1.32 -16.19
C VAL A 33 -2.20 2.52 -16.07
N ALA A 34 -2.42 3.58 -16.84
CA ALA A 34 -1.80 4.87 -16.52
C ALA A 34 -2.36 5.37 -15.18
N CYS A 35 -1.52 5.89 -14.30
CA CYS A 35 -1.96 6.34 -12.96
C CYS A 35 -2.90 7.55 -13.01
N ASP A 36 -2.75 8.41 -14.02
CA ASP A 36 -3.61 9.56 -14.24
C ASP A 36 -3.91 9.76 -15.74
N HIS A 37 -4.85 10.66 -16.05
CA HIS A 37 -5.29 10.93 -17.42
C HIS A 37 -4.30 11.76 -18.25
N TYR A 38 -3.39 12.48 -17.61
CA TYR A 38 -2.56 13.51 -18.21
C TYR A 38 -1.16 12.99 -18.54
N ASN A 39 -0.56 12.22 -17.63
CA ASN A 39 0.76 11.66 -17.75
C ASN A 39 0.69 10.17 -18.12
N LYS A 40 0.93 9.86 -19.40
CA LYS A 40 0.96 8.48 -19.90
C LYS A 40 2.27 7.73 -19.63
N SER A 41 3.23 8.36 -18.93
CA SER A 41 4.52 7.74 -18.62
C SER A 41 4.56 7.08 -17.24
N ASP A 42 3.56 7.32 -16.39
CA ASP A 42 3.45 6.72 -15.07
C ASP A 42 2.32 5.70 -15.02
N PHE A 43 2.63 4.51 -14.49
CA PHE A 43 1.76 3.35 -14.55
C PHE A 43 1.47 2.77 -13.17
N CYS A 44 0.19 2.64 -12.89
CA CYS A 44 -0.34 1.99 -11.71
C CYS A 44 -0.52 0.51 -12.04
N TYR A 45 -0.06 -0.35 -11.14
CA TYR A 45 -0.12 -1.79 -11.30
C TYR A 45 -0.66 -2.45 -10.03
N SER A 46 -1.54 -3.42 -10.21
CA SER A 46 -1.98 -4.32 -9.15
C SER A 46 -2.04 -5.75 -9.65
N TYR A 47 -1.89 -6.71 -8.74
CA TYR A 47 -2.26 -8.08 -9.03
C TYR A 47 -3.04 -8.71 -7.89
N THR A 48 -3.74 -9.80 -8.21
CA THR A 48 -4.39 -10.67 -7.25
C THR A 48 -3.76 -12.06 -7.24
N ALA A 49 -3.72 -12.66 -6.07
CA ALA A 49 -3.27 -14.02 -5.84
C ALA A 49 -4.12 -14.68 -4.75
N PHE A 50 -3.95 -15.98 -4.55
CA PHE A 50 -4.57 -16.70 -3.44
C PHE A 50 -3.61 -17.71 -2.85
N ASP A 51 -3.71 -17.94 -1.54
CA ASP A 51 -2.91 -18.93 -0.81
C ASP A 51 -3.82 -19.98 -0.17
N LEU A 52 -3.61 -21.24 -0.55
CA LEU A 52 -4.43 -22.37 -0.12
C LEU A 52 -4.18 -22.78 1.34
N SER A 53 -2.94 -22.63 1.82
CA SER A 53 -2.58 -23.01 3.20
C SER A 53 -3.06 -21.97 4.20
N ARG A 54 -2.89 -20.69 3.85
CA ARG A 54 -3.29 -19.55 4.68
C ARG A 54 -4.77 -19.21 4.58
N LYS A 55 -5.48 -19.78 3.60
CA LYS A 55 -6.85 -19.40 3.25
C LYS A 55 -6.96 -17.89 3.07
N ALA A 56 -6.14 -17.35 2.16
CA ALA A 56 -6.00 -15.93 1.93
C ALA A 56 -6.18 -15.57 0.45
N ILE A 57 -6.94 -14.53 0.17
CA ILE A 57 -6.90 -13.77 -1.09
C ILE A 57 -5.89 -12.65 -0.87
N MET A 58 -5.02 -12.39 -1.84
CA MET A 58 -3.99 -11.37 -1.76
C MET A 58 -4.22 -10.34 -2.87
N ILE A 59 -4.15 -9.06 -2.52
CA ILE A 59 -4.21 -7.93 -3.43
C ILE A 59 -2.97 -7.09 -3.19
N ALA A 60 -2.13 -6.94 -4.20
CA ALA A 60 -0.87 -6.22 -4.09
C ALA A 60 -0.81 -5.07 -5.08
N PHE A 61 -0.37 -3.89 -4.61
CA PHE A 61 -0.23 -2.68 -5.40
C PHE A 61 1.23 -2.27 -5.51
N ARG A 62 1.68 -2.00 -6.74
CA ARG A 62 3.05 -1.55 -7.03
C ARG A 62 3.23 -0.09 -6.58
N GLY A 63 4.43 0.22 -6.11
CA GLY A 63 4.90 1.60 -6.03
C GLY A 63 5.21 2.17 -7.41
N THR A 64 5.76 3.38 -7.44
CA THR A 64 6.26 3.95 -8.69
C THR A 64 7.52 3.22 -9.14
N SER A 65 7.68 3.03 -10.46
CA SER A 65 8.94 2.59 -11.06
C SER A 65 9.75 3.82 -11.49
N GLY A 66 10.95 4.02 -10.94
CA GLY A 66 11.82 5.13 -11.34
C GLY A 66 12.50 5.83 -10.16
N ASN A 67 12.82 7.11 -10.34
CA ASN A 67 13.46 7.93 -9.31
C ASN A 67 12.43 8.38 -8.25
N PHE A 68 12.60 7.91 -7.01
CA PHE A 68 11.71 8.22 -5.90
C PHE A 68 11.81 9.67 -5.43
N GLU A 69 12.89 10.40 -5.73
CA GLU A 69 12.97 11.84 -5.48
C GLU A 69 11.91 12.58 -6.30
N THR A 70 11.78 12.24 -7.59
CA THR A 70 10.75 12.81 -8.46
C THR A 70 9.34 12.44 -7.99
N VAL A 71 9.17 11.24 -7.44
CA VAL A 71 7.89 10.83 -6.84
C VAL A 71 7.58 11.69 -5.63
N ALA A 72 8.54 11.91 -4.73
CA ALA A 72 8.36 12.80 -3.58
C ALA A 72 7.99 14.22 -4.00
N GLU A 73 8.61 14.76 -5.07
CA GLU A 73 8.26 16.06 -5.63
C GLU A 73 6.81 16.09 -6.14
N ILE A 74 6.41 15.12 -6.95
CA ILE A 74 5.04 15.01 -7.49
C ILE A 74 4.02 14.91 -6.36
N LEU A 75 4.28 14.05 -5.37
CA LEU A 75 3.41 13.87 -4.22
C LEU A 75 3.33 15.16 -3.39
N GLY A 76 4.44 15.88 -3.21
CA GLY A 76 4.47 17.17 -2.52
C GLY A 76 3.68 18.29 -3.23
N MET A 77 3.45 18.14 -4.53
CA MET A 77 2.70 19.10 -5.35
C MET A 77 1.21 18.78 -5.48
N LEU A 78 0.71 17.70 -4.88
CA LEU A 78 -0.71 17.37 -4.95
C LEU A 78 -1.57 18.46 -4.28
N LYS A 79 -2.59 18.94 -5.00
CA LYS A 79 -3.51 20.00 -4.52
C LYS A 79 -4.97 19.59 -4.55
N LYS A 80 -5.40 18.87 -5.58
CA LYS A 80 -6.80 18.52 -5.76
C LYS A 80 -7.16 17.29 -4.92
N LYS A 81 -8.24 17.39 -4.16
CA LYS A 81 -8.81 16.28 -3.39
C LYS A 81 -10.26 16.06 -3.83
N ASP A 82 -10.67 14.81 -3.93
CA ASP A 82 -12.03 14.41 -4.30
C ASP A 82 -12.68 13.62 -3.15
N ASN A 83 -14.01 13.69 -3.05
CA ASN A 83 -14.76 12.97 -2.02
C ASN A 83 -14.75 11.46 -2.30
N PHE A 84 -14.19 10.70 -1.36
CA PHE A 84 -14.13 9.25 -1.43
C PHE A 84 -15.29 8.66 -0.62
N LEU A 85 -16.35 8.22 -1.30
CA LEU A 85 -17.47 7.46 -0.72
C LEU A 85 -18.17 8.12 0.49
N ASN A 86 -18.12 9.45 0.60
CA ASN A 86 -18.56 10.23 1.76
C ASN A 86 -17.88 9.82 3.08
N ILE A 87 -16.65 9.30 3.02
CA ILE A 87 -15.86 8.96 4.22
C ILE A 87 -14.64 9.87 4.41
N GLY A 88 -14.38 10.78 3.48
CA GLY A 88 -13.29 11.75 3.56
C GLY A 88 -12.85 12.23 2.18
N LEU A 89 -11.87 13.11 2.17
CA LEU A 89 -11.22 13.64 0.96
C LEU A 89 -9.90 12.91 0.70
N ILE A 90 -9.69 12.50 -0.55
CA ILE A 90 -8.49 11.80 -1.01
C ILE A 90 -7.87 12.61 -2.15
N TYR A 91 -6.54 12.68 -2.21
CA TYR A 91 -5.87 13.29 -3.35
C TYR A 91 -6.27 12.62 -4.67
N ASP A 92 -6.59 13.43 -5.67
CA ASP A 92 -7.14 12.97 -6.95
C ASP A 92 -6.23 11.95 -7.66
N TYR A 93 -4.92 12.10 -7.54
CA TYR A 93 -3.94 11.16 -8.07
C TYR A 93 -4.12 9.74 -7.50
N PHE A 94 -4.24 9.59 -6.17
CA PHE A 94 -4.50 8.28 -5.56
C PHE A 94 -5.91 7.76 -5.86
N PHE A 95 -6.90 8.66 -5.82
CA PHE A 95 -8.28 8.35 -6.14
C PHE A 95 -8.42 7.76 -7.56
N ASN A 96 -7.86 8.44 -8.55
CA ASN A 96 -7.92 8.04 -9.95
C ASN A 96 -7.14 6.76 -10.19
N GLY A 97 -5.91 6.66 -9.66
CA GLY A 97 -5.09 5.46 -9.78
C GLY A 97 -5.80 4.20 -9.28
N PHE A 98 -6.47 4.30 -8.11
CA PHE A 98 -7.27 3.20 -7.58
C PHE A 98 -8.46 2.85 -8.48
N PHE A 99 -9.28 3.83 -8.86
CA PHE A 99 -10.49 3.56 -9.65
C PHE A 99 -10.20 3.12 -11.08
N PHE A 100 -9.07 3.53 -11.67
CA PHE A 100 -8.65 3.03 -12.98
C PHE A 100 -8.25 1.56 -12.89
N LEU A 101 -7.47 1.16 -11.88
CA LEU A 101 -7.15 -0.24 -11.63
C LEU A 101 -8.41 -1.07 -11.37
N TRP A 102 -9.30 -0.57 -10.50
CA TRP A 102 -10.56 -1.23 -10.15
C TRP A 102 -11.38 -1.56 -11.40
N ARG A 103 -11.67 -0.53 -12.22
CA ARG A 103 -12.51 -0.65 -13.42
C ARG A 103 -11.85 -1.41 -14.57
N ALA A 104 -10.52 -1.38 -14.66
CA ALA A 104 -9.80 -2.03 -15.76
C ALA A 104 -9.67 -3.56 -15.60
N GLY A 105 -9.91 -4.10 -14.40
CA GLY A 105 -9.96 -5.55 -14.22
C GLY A 105 -9.84 -6.04 -12.79
N LEU A 106 -9.34 -5.22 -11.85
CA LEU A 106 -9.18 -5.64 -10.47
C LEU A 106 -10.53 -6.01 -9.82
N GLU A 107 -11.62 -5.30 -10.16
CA GLU A 107 -12.97 -5.65 -9.70
C GLU A 107 -13.36 -7.09 -10.05
N ALA A 108 -13.23 -7.46 -11.34
CA ALA A 108 -13.58 -8.79 -11.82
C ALA A 108 -12.74 -9.88 -11.14
N GLN A 109 -11.46 -9.60 -10.88
CA GLN A 109 -10.57 -10.51 -10.18
C GLN A 109 -11.01 -10.74 -8.73
N VAL A 110 -11.23 -9.65 -7.99
CA VAL A 110 -11.65 -9.69 -6.58
C VAL A 110 -12.99 -10.40 -6.43
N MET A 111 -13.96 -10.09 -7.30
CA MET A 111 -15.29 -10.71 -7.27
C MET A 111 -15.22 -12.20 -7.59
N THR A 112 -14.36 -12.62 -8.51
CA THR A 112 -14.15 -14.04 -8.82
C THR A 112 -13.52 -14.77 -7.64
N LEU A 113 -12.42 -14.24 -7.08
CA LEU A 113 -11.75 -14.87 -5.94
C LEU A 113 -12.64 -14.92 -4.70
N ARG A 114 -13.43 -13.86 -4.43
CA ARG A 114 -14.44 -13.85 -3.36
C ARG A 114 -15.46 -14.97 -3.52
N LYS A 115 -15.93 -15.22 -4.74
CA LYS A 115 -16.91 -16.27 -5.04
C LYS A 115 -16.32 -17.67 -4.87
N VAL A 116 -15.08 -17.87 -5.31
CA VAL A 116 -14.39 -19.17 -5.24
C VAL A 116 -13.94 -19.49 -3.81
N TYR A 117 -13.52 -18.46 -3.06
CA TYR A 117 -12.95 -18.60 -1.72
C TYR A 117 -13.69 -17.72 -0.69
N PRO A 118 -14.99 -17.96 -0.43
CA PRO A 118 -15.82 -17.08 0.39
C PRO A 118 -15.41 -17.00 1.87
N THR A 119 -14.66 -17.99 2.34
CA THR A 119 -14.18 -18.10 3.73
C THR A 119 -12.76 -17.54 3.92
N TYR A 120 -12.10 -17.11 2.86
CA TYR A 120 -10.71 -16.65 2.94
C TYR A 120 -10.64 -15.21 3.48
N ASP A 121 -9.58 -14.92 4.21
CA ASP A 121 -9.21 -13.55 4.58
C ASP A 121 -8.65 -12.82 3.34
N VAL A 122 -8.66 -11.48 3.35
CA VAL A 122 -8.13 -10.65 2.26
C VAL A 122 -6.93 -9.86 2.77
N TYR A 123 -5.76 -10.20 2.26
CA TYR A 123 -4.52 -9.50 2.52
C TYR A 123 -4.29 -8.43 1.46
N ILE A 124 -4.13 -7.19 1.89
CA ILE A 124 -3.93 -6.05 0.98
C ILE A 124 -2.59 -5.41 1.33
N VAL A 125 -1.70 -5.34 0.34
CA VAL A 125 -0.36 -4.80 0.53
C VAL A 125 0.00 -3.77 -0.53
N GLY A 126 0.82 -2.81 -0.14
CA GLY A 126 1.34 -1.80 -1.07
C GLY A 126 2.57 -1.10 -0.53
N HIS A 127 3.48 -0.77 -1.43
CA HIS A 127 4.69 0.01 -1.13
C HIS A 127 4.62 1.37 -1.82
N SER A 128 5.12 2.43 -1.17
CA SER A 128 5.14 3.78 -1.75
C SER A 128 3.74 4.24 -2.16
N LEU A 129 3.57 4.74 -3.40
CA LEU A 129 2.27 4.97 -4.06
C LEU A 129 1.28 3.81 -3.84
N GLY A 130 1.73 2.57 -4.01
CA GLY A 130 0.92 1.38 -3.83
C GLY A 130 0.35 1.27 -2.41
N GLY A 131 1.01 1.83 -1.40
CA GLY A 131 0.50 1.92 -0.03
C GLY A 131 -0.79 2.73 0.07
N SER A 132 -0.86 3.89 -0.59
CA SER A 132 -2.09 4.68 -0.69
C SER A 132 -3.18 3.91 -1.44
N LEU A 133 -2.85 3.24 -2.54
CA LEU A 133 -3.82 2.43 -3.31
C LEU A 133 -4.35 1.24 -2.50
N ALA A 134 -3.49 0.61 -1.69
CA ALA A 134 -3.87 -0.46 -0.76
C ALA A 134 -4.85 0.05 0.32
N SER A 135 -4.58 1.23 0.90
CA SER A 135 -5.47 1.90 1.85
C SER A 135 -6.85 2.17 1.25
N LEU A 136 -6.89 2.76 0.05
CA LEU A 136 -8.15 3.01 -0.66
C LEU A 136 -8.89 1.71 -1.01
N CYS A 137 -8.16 0.66 -1.41
CA CYS A 137 -8.75 -0.64 -1.69
C CYS A 137 -9.41 -1.25 -0.44
N ALA A 138 -8.71 -1.27 0.69
CA ALA A 138 -9.25 -1.75 1.97
C ALA A 138 -10.54 -1.01 2.35
N ALA A 139 -10.48 0.33 2.30
CA ALA A 139 -11.63 1.17 2.60
C ALA A 139 -12.80 0.94 1.64
N TYR A 140 -12.53 0.83 0.33
CA TYR A 140 -13.54 0.59 -0.69
C TYR A 140 -14.25 -0.75 -0.48
N LEU A 141 -13.49 -1.83 -0.26
CA LEU A 141 -14.03 -3.18 -0.09
C LEU A 141 -14.99 -3.27 1.11
N VAL A 142 -14.65 -2.63 2.22
CA VAL A 142 -15.51 -2.59 3.42
C VAL A 142 -16.69 -1.66 3.22
N LYS A 143 -16.46 -0.44 2.71
CA LYS A 143 -17.51 0.56 2.53
C LYS A 143 -18.61 0.11 1.58
N GLN A 144 -18.27 -0.69 0.57
CA GLN A 144 -19.21 -1.27 -0.39
C GLN A 144 -19.86 -2.58 0.07
N GLY A 145 -19.52 -3.09 1.26
CA GLY A 145 -20.04 -4.37 1.77
C GLY A 145 -19.54 -5.59 0.96
N LEU A 146 -18.39 -5.46 0.32
CA LEU A 146 -17.78 -6.58 -0.43
C LEU A 146 -17.09 -7.56 0.52
N PHE A 147 -16.53 -7.09 1.61
CA PHE A 147 -15.96 -7.92 2.66
C PHE A 147 -16.26 -7.33 4.03
N GLU A 148 -16.44 -8.22 5.01
CA GLU A 148 -16.54 -7.82 6.41
C GLU A 148 -15.21 -7.21 6.88
N PRO A 149 -15.24 -6.15 7.71
CA PRO A 149 -14.06 -5.52 8.32
C PRO A 149 -13.00 -6.51 8.83
N GLU A 150 -13.43 -7.56 9.53
CA GLU A 150 -12.55 -8.50 10.23
C GLU A 150 -11.73 -9.37 9.27
N LYS A 151 -12.21 -9.56 8.02
CA LYS A 151 -11.52 -10.32 6.98
C LYS A 151 -10.41 -9.53 6.31
N ILE A 152 -10.41 -8.21 6.40
CA ILE A 152 -9.39 -7.37 5.77
C ILE A 152 -8.13 -7.32 6.65
N LYS A 153 -7.00 -7.70 6.07
CA LYS A 153 -5.65 -7.60 6.66
C LYS A 153 -4.78 -6.70 5.80
N MET A 154 -4.65 -5.43 6.17
CA MET A 154 -3.86 -4.47 5.39
C MET A 154 -2.49 -4.22 6.03
N MET A 155 -1.45 -4.21 5.18
CA MET A 155 -0.11 -3.81 5.56
C MET A 155 0.56 -3.02 4.43
N THR A 156 0.97 -1.79 4.72
CA THR A 156 1.63 -0.90 3.75
C THR A 156 3.05 -0.57 4.18
N PHE A 157 3.88 -0.14 3.23
CA PHE A 157 5.30 0.11 3.43
C PHE A 157 5.66 1.45 2.80
N GLY A 158 6.15 2.41 3.59
CA GLY A 158 6.49 3.74 3.07
C GLY A 158 5.28 4.46 2.47
N GLN A 159 4.09 4.27 3.05
CA GLN A 159 2.86 4.87 2.53
C GLN A 159 2.87 6.39 2.73
N PRO A 160 2.64 7.20 1.68
CA PRO A 160 2.45 8.65 1.80
C PRO A 160 1.10 9.00 2.43
N ARG A 161 0.94 10.23 2.94
CA ARG A 161 -0.34 10.71 3.48
C ARG A 161 -1.41 10.66 2.38
N THR A 162 -2.43 9.84 2.57
CA THR A 162 -3.40 9.50 1.51
C THR A 162 -4.61 10.43 1.50
N GLY A 163 -5.13 10.78 2.68
CA GLY A 163 -6.43 11.43 2.82
C GLY A 163 -6.52 12.36 4.02
N ASP A 164 -7.69 12.97 4.17
CA ASP A 164 -7.99 13.87 5.29
C ASP A 164 -8.24 13.14 6.62
N VAL A 165 -8.37 13.93 7.69
CA VAL A 165 -8.66 13.43 9.04
C VAL A 165 -9.90 12.56 9.06
N ARG A 166 -10.96 12.97 8.35
CA ARG A 166 -12.22 12.20 8.26
C ARG A 166 -12.00 10.82 7.65
N TYR A 167 -11.20 10.73 6.58
CA TYR A 167 -10.81 9.46 5.98
C TYR A 167 -10.01 8.60 6.97
N ALA A 168 -9.01 9.18 7.65
CA ALA A 168 -8.19 8.47 8.62
C ALA A 168 -9.01 7.89 9.78
N GLU A 169 -9.90 8.70 10.36
CA GLU A 169 -10.79 8.28 11.45
C GLU A 169 -11.76 7.18 10.99
N TRP A 170 -12.35 7.32 9.80
CA TRP A 170 -13.22 6.28 9.26
C TRP A 170 -12.43 4.98 9.03
N HIS A 171 -11.22 5.07 8.48
CA HIS A 171 -10.37 3.91 8.23
C HIS A 171 -10.02 3.21 9.55
N ASP A 172 -9.62 3.96 10.58
CA ASP A 172 -9.26 3.43 11.90
C ASP A 172 -10.44 2.73 12.60
N ALA A 173 -11.65 3.22 12.40
CA ALA A 173 -12.87 2.64 12.96
C ALA A 173 -13.33 1.38 12.22
N ASN A 174 -13.02 1.23 10.93
CA ASN A 174 -13.61 0.20 10.07
C ASN A 174 -12.62 -0.84 9.54
N ILE A 175 -11.31 -0.65 9.69
CA ILE A 175 -10.27 -1.60 9.25
C ILE A 175 -9.40 -1.99 10.46
N PRO A 176 -9.81 -3.01 11.25
CA PRO A 176 -9.15 -3.32 12.53
C PRO A 176 -7.70 -3.77 12.38
N PHE A 177 -7.39 -4.48 11.28
CA PHE A 177 -6.02 -4.91 10.97
C PHE A 177 -5.45 -4.01 9.87
N SER A 178 -4.88 -2.89 10.28
CA SER A 178 -4.26 -1.89 9.41
C SER A 178 -2.93 -1.44 10.01
N TYR A 179 -1.84 -1.67 9.29
CA TYR A 179 -0.49 -1.31 9.74
C TYR A 179 0.29 -0.66 8.61
N ARG A 180 0.87 0.51 8.88
CA ARG A 180 1.83 1.20 8.03
C ARG A 180 3.23 0.96 8.58
N VAL A 181 4.08 0.28 7.83
CA VAL A 181 5.47 0.05 8.18
C VAL A 181 6.31 1.19 7.61
N VAL A 182 7.08 1.85 8.48
CA VAL A 182 7.97 2.97 8.11
C VAL A 182 9.40 2.59 8.45
N HIS A 183 10.28 2.73 7.48
CA HIS A 183 11.70 2.45 7.63
C HIS A 183 12.46 3.72 7.99
N HIS A 184 13.00 3.76 9.21
CA HIS A 184 14.00 4.75 9.65
C HIS A 184 13.72 6.19 9.20
N LEU A 185 14.47 6.72 8.23
CA LEU A 185 14.38 8.10 7.73
C LEU A 185 13.70 8.20 6.35
N ASP A 186 12.83 7.24 6.00
CA ASP A 186 12.05 7.24 4.76
C ASP A 186 11.25 8.56 4.63
N PRO A 187 11.50 9.38 3.58
CA PRO A 187 10.80 10.65 3.39
C PRO A 187 9.33 10.50 3.02
N ILE A 188 8.94 9.40 2.37
CA ILE A 188 7.64 9.30 1.69
C ILE A 188 6.45 9.36 2.66
N PRO A 189 6.49 8.70 3.84
CA PRO A 189 5.46 8.89 4.86
C PRO A 189 5.27 10.32 5.35
N HIS A 190 6.24 11.21 5.14
CA HIS A 190 6.13 12.62 5.50
C HIS A 190 5.51 13.49 4.40
N ILE A 191 5.09 12.90 3.28
CA ILE A 191 4.57 13.60 2.11
C ILE A 191 3.14 13.09 1.78
N PRO A 192 2.21 13.98 1.39
CA PRO A 192 2.29 15.44 1.47
C PRO A 192 2.55 15.93 2.90
N PRO A 193 3.13 17.13 3.11
CA PRO A 193 3.40 17.66 4.45
C PRO A 193 2.14 17.66 5.32
N GLN A 194 2.33 17.62 6.64
CA GLN A 194 1.21 17.69 7.56
C GLN A 194 0.53 19.07 7.43
N GLU A 195 -0.70 19.05 6.92
CA GLU A 195 -1.62 20.19 6.92
C GLU A 195 -2.68 19.96 8.00
N VAL A 196 -3.43 21.00 8.36
CA VAL A 196 -4.49 20.91 9.39
C VAL A 196 -5.48 19.77 9.10
N ASP A 197 -5.75 19.53 7.82
CA ASP A 197 -6.74 18.55 7.37
C ASP A 197 -6.13 17.28 6.76
N LEU A 198 -4.87 16.92 7.06
CA LEU A 198 -4.24 15.69 6.58
C LEU A 198 -3.71 14.85 7.73
N MET A 199 -4.04 13.57 7.70
CA MET A 199 -3.64 12.65 8.76
C MET A 199 -3.51 11.23 8.23
N HIS A 200 -2.47 10.54 8.67
CA HIS A 200 -2.35 9.09 8.51
C HIS A 200 -3.37 8.33 9.35
N HIS A 201 -3.88 7.23 8.82
CA HIS A 201 -4.57 6.22 9.62
C HIS A 201 -3.56 5.42 10.48
N ARG A 202 -4.05 4.79 11.55
CA ARG A 202 -3.28 3.88 12.42
C ARG A 202 -3.09 2.49 11.77
N PHE A 203 -2.23 1.65 12.29
CA PHE A 203 -1.11 1.92 13.22
C PHE A 203 0.17 2.21 12.44
N GLU A 204 1.09 2.98 13.00
CA GLU A 204 2.46 3.05 12.47
C GLU A 204 3.36 2.05 13.20
N ILE A 205 4.09 1.25 12.43
CA ILE A 205 5.18 0.38 12.90
C ILE A 205 6.47 0.97 12.37
N TRP A 206 7.23 1.62 13.25
CA TRP A 206 8.42 2.35 12.88
C TRP A 206 9.72 1.68 13.35
N TYR A 207 10.65 1.51 12.42
CA TYR A 207 11.95 0.91 12.65
C TYR A 207 13.04 1.99 12.67
N ASP A 208 13.34 2.56 13.85
CA ASP A 208 14.41 3.56 14.05
C ASP A 208 15.81 2.92 14.18
N ASN A 209 16.08 1.91 13.36
CA ASN A 209 17.29 1.10 13.44
C ASN A 209 17.74 0.60 12.06
N ALA A 210 17.31 1.28 10.99
CA ALA A 210 17.52 0.87 9.60
C ALA A 210 17.11 -0.60 9.32
N MET A 211 16.12 -1.12 10.08
CA MET A 211 15.69 -2.53 10.03
C MET A 211 16.84 -3.55 10.21
N THR A 212 17.94 -3.16 10.85
CA THR A 212 19.08 -4.04 11.16
C THR A 212 18.75 -5.06 12.26
N THR A 213 17.78 -4.74 13.12
CA THR A 213 17.22 -5.65 14.12
C THR A 213 15.69 -5.66 14.05
N ALA A 214 15.04 -6.64 14.68
CA ALA A 214 13.59 -6.75 14.71
C ALA A 214 12.91 -5.79 15.71
N ASN A 215 13.64 -4.83 16.27
CA ASN A 215 13.10 -3.85 17.22
C ASN A 215 12.37 -2.73 16.47
N TYR A 216 11.13 -2.47 16.86
CA TYR A 216 10.30 -1.41 16.29
C TYR A 216 9.47 -0.72 17.40
N THR A 217 8.96 0.47 17.08
CA THR A 217 8.01 1.20 17.90
C THR A 217 6.64 1.16 17.23
N ILE A 218 5.58 0.89 18.00
CA ILE A 218 4.20 1.01 17.54
C ILE A 218 3.67 2.38 17.96
N CYS A 219 3.32 3.23 16.99
CA CYS A 219 2.62 4.48 17.26
C CYS A 219 1.11 4.31 17.03
N PRO A 220 0.28 4.52 18.08
CA PRO A 220 -1.15 4.23 18.03
C PRO A 220 -1.99 5.28 17.29
N TYR A 221 -1.44 6.46 17.07
CA TYR A 221 -2.10 7.57 16.41
C TYR A 221 -1.29 7.98 15.19
N GLY A 222 -1.99 8.36 14.12
CA GLY A 222 -1.36 8.97 12.96
C GLY A 222 -0.80 10.36 13.30
N ASP A 223 0.36 10.68 12.74
CA ASP A 223 0.88 12.05 12.66
C ASP A 223 1.05 12.83 13.96
N LEU A 224 1.26 12.15 15.10
CA LEU A 224 1.68 12.83 16.33
C LEU A 224 3.09 13.41 16.17
N ILE A 225 3.18 14.74 16.26
CA ILE A 225 4.42 15.49 16.18
C ILE A 225 5.39 14.99 17.26
N GLY A 226 6.64 14.71 16.87
CA GLY A 226 7.68 14.25 17.79
C GLY A 226 7.61 12.76 18.15
N GLN A 227 6.69 11.99 17.57
CA GLN A 227 6.59 10.53 17.77
C GLN A 227 6.89 9.74 16.50
N CYS A 228 7.43 8.54 16.68
CA CYS A 228 7.87 7.63 15.63
C CYS A 228 8.63 8.35 14.49
N ALA A 229 8.30 8.07 13.22
CA ALA A 229 8.99 8.69 12.10
C ALA A 229 8.91 10.22 12.15
N ASN A 230 7.80 10.79 12.65
CA ASN A 230 7.64 12.25 12.79
C ASN A 230 8.49 12.86 13.91
N SER A 231 9.28 12.06 14.64
CA SER A 231 10.34 12.58 15.53
C SER A 231 11.60 12.98 14.78
N LYS A 232 11.70 12.68 13.47
CA LYS A 232 12.88 12.95 12.65
C LYS A 232 12.62 14.08 11.66
N ILE A 233 13.65 14.89 11.43
CA ILE A 233 13.63 16.04 10.51
C ILE A 233 14.66 15.91 9.37
N MET A 234 15.37 14.78 9.33
CA MET A 234 16.33 14.42 8.28
C MET A 234 15.77 13.23 7.51
N TRP A 235 16.02 13.18 6.21
CA TRP A 235 15.47 12.16 5.31
C TRP A 235 16.56 11.41 4.55
N GLN A 236 16.33 10.12 4.27
CA GLN A 236 17.17 9.29 3.42
C GLN A 236 16.31 8.51 2.42
N PHE A 237 16.47 8.78 1.12
CA PHE A 237 15.66 8.13 0.08
C PHE A 237 15.95 6.63 -0.05
N ASP A 238 17.15 6.16 0.32
CA ASP A 238 17.47 4.74 0.33
C ASP A 238 16.62 3.96 1.34
N ASP A 239 16.22 4.60 2.45
CA ASP A 239 15.32 3.98 3.44
C ASP A 239 13.93 3.74 2.84
N HIS A 240 13.53 4.49 1.81
CA HIS A 240 12.28 4.24 1.11
C HIS A 240 12.33 3.00 0.20
N THR A 241 13.50 2.66 -0.33
CA THR A 241 13.64 1.58 -1.34
C THR A 241 13.96 0.22 -0.72
N HIS A 242 14.45 0.22 0.52
CA HIS A 242 14.87 -0.98 1.23
C HIS A 242 13.98 -1.26 2.43
N TYR A 243 13.48 -2.50 2.53
CA TYR A 243 12.75 -2.97 3.69
C TYR A 243 13.30 -4.35 4.08
N TYR A 244 13.75 -4.50 5.33
CA TYR A 244 14.40 -5.71 5.84
C TYR A 244 15.60 -6.16 4.98
N ASN A 245 16.54 -5.24 4.74
CA ASN A 245 17.74 -5.45 3.89
C ASN A 245 17.45 -5.90 2.46
N THR A 246 16.24 -5.64 1.96
CA THR A 246 15.82 -6.07 0.63
C THR A 246 15.37 -4.87 -0.17
N ALA A 247 15.99 -4.65 -1.33
CA ALA A 247 15.54 -3.67 -2.30
C ALA A 247 14.20 -4.13 -2.91
N VAL A 248 13.10 -3.50 -2.51
CA VAL A 248 11.74 -3.99 -2.80
C VAL A 248 11.49 -4.09 -4.30
N SER A 249 11.91 -3.08 -5.08
CA SER A 249 11.71 -3.02 -6.54
C SER A 249 12.63 -3.95 -7.34
N ASP A 250 13.62 -4.55 -6.71
CA ASP A 250 14.70 -5.29 -7.37
C ASP A 250 14.72 -6.77 -7.02
N TRP A 251 14.16 -7.16 -5.87
CA TRP A 251 14.21 -8.54 -5.40
C TRP A 251 13.52 -9.55 -6.33
N TRP A 252 12.53 -9.11 -7.13
CA TRP A 252 11.91 -9.95 -8.14
C TRP A 252 12.87 -10.39 -9.26
N LYS A 253 13.96 -9.64 -9.51
CA LYS A 253 14.93 -9.94 -10.57
C LYS A 253 15.66 -11.26 -10.34
N THR A 254 15.71 -11.73 -9.09
CA THR A 254 16.29 -13.02 -8.70
C THR A 254 15.22 -14.09 -8.40
N ASP A 255 13.97 -13.85 -8.85
CA ASP A 255 12.79 -14.60 -8.43
C ASP A 255 12.63 -14.61 -6.90
N CYS A 256 13.00 -13.52 -6.23
CA CYS A 256 12.97 -13.40 -4.77
C CYS A 256 13.74 -14.53 -4.07
N LYS A 257 14.90 -14.92 -4.61
CA LYS A 257 15.85 -15.82 -3.93
C LYS A 257 16.80 -15.07 -3.01
#